data_AF-A0A378UU97-F1
#
_entry.id   AF-A0A378UU97-F1
#
_cell.length_a   1.000
_cell.length_b   1.000
_cell.length_c   1.000
_cell.angle_alpha   90.00
_cell.angle_beta   90.00
_cell.angle_gamma   90.00
#
_symmetry.space_group_name_H-M   'P 1'
#
loop_
_entity.id
_entity.type
_entity.pdbx_description
1 polymer ?
#
loop_
_entity_poly.entity_id
_entity_poly.type
_entity_poly.pdbx_seq_one_letter_code
_entity_poly.pdbx_strand_id
1 'polypeptide(L)'
;MPGWRATGTDLGLPDTTIFAESDRNPGSTTPFVGSVNNNAYFLASSPGSPDRQQWLVGLDVDTGERLFHPVKIDAGQNFLKCFLNGPETVLCLADDVQDGNAEGMAWVVDAKSGDIMFNGPSQLHATPVSNIAVQQVGIYAVAEVRDKGVYGVGPHAETTWFVPGATKVKPAKWPADFVPPALAVAQNSAMSSNRVVIFSLIDGKVITPHISGEGNPLTAVVYPGGLAVEAATDTNSSIPDTVVFLDDAGNYISETNSSGDLTLLSMTLPMLKSSPSYTIFGGNGADLLELPGAGLGPDSVLIGHRVYVPESNWEGPVKVRRWRQFDLTTGGEGNTCRSNMSHYVANDGHVGVFETGRNDAVGATSFAMDLATCEKLWTIPVNPDSFHRLWHISGDLVELSDDGTELHSLVASE
;
A
#
# COMPACT_ATOMS: atom_id res chain seq x y z
N MET A 1 10.99 17.90 -21.33
CA MET A 1 11.02 19.10 -20.46
C MET A 1 11.30 18.60 -19.04
N PRO A 2 11.86 19.38 -18.10
CA PRO A 2 11.84 18.95 -16.70
C PRO A 2 10.37 18.89 -16.23
N GLY A 3 10.05 17.96 -15.33
CA GLY A 3 8.75 17.94 -14.66
C GLY A 3 8.54 19.20 -13.80
N TRP A 4 7.38 19.28 -13.15
CA TRP A 4 7.08 20.41 -12.26
C TRP A 4 7.90 20.35 -10.97
N ARG A 5 8.00 21.50 -10.31
CA ARG A 5 8.62 21.69 -9.00
C ARG A 5 7.69 22.55 -8.15
N ALA A 6 7.42 22.10 -6.93
CA ALA A 6 6.57 22.79 -5.98
C ALA A 6 7.28 22.89 -4.61
N THR A 7 7.57 24.10 -4.18
CA THR A 7 7.99 24.40 -2.81
C THR A 7 6.77 24.52 -1.91
N GLY A 8 6.99 24.51 -0.59
CA GLY A 8 5.93 24.86 0.37
C GLY A 8 5.23 26.19 0.02
N THR A 9 5.98 27.20 -0.42
CA THR A 9 5.43 28.53 -0.74
C THR A 9 4.53 28.53 -1.98
N ASP A 10 4.89 27.75 -3.01
CA ASP A 10 4.07 27.57 -4.21
C ASP A 10 2.70 26.96 -3.85
N LEU A 11 2.70 26.08 -2.85
CA LEU A 11 1.49 25.46 -2.31
C LEU A 11 0.76 26.32 -1.26
N GLY A 12 1.28 27.51 -0.93
CA GLY A 12 0.68 28.45 0.02
C GLY A 12 1.00 28.17 1.49
N LEU A 13 2.06 27.39 1.76
CA LEU A 13 2.61 27.19 3.10
C LEU A 13 3.65 28.28 3.43
N PRO A 14 3.95 28.48 4.73
CA PRO A 14 5.09 29.31 5.13
C PRO A 14 6.43 28.80 4.58
N ASP A 15 7.36 29.72 4.30
CA ASP A 15 8.69 29.44 3.71
C ASP A 15 9.55 28.43 4.49
N THR A 16 9.30 28.26 5.79
CA THR A 16 10.07 27.36 6.65
C THR A 16 9.53 25.93 6.67
N THR A 17 8.40 25.65 6.01
CA THR A 17 7.72 24.36 6.08
C THR A 17 8.51 23.22 5.43
N ILE A 18 8.42 22.04 6.04
CA ILE A 18 8.91 20.77 5.50
C ILE A 18 7.73 19.80 5.27
N PHE A 19 7.81 18.96 4.25
CA PHE A 19 6.92 17.83 4.05
C PHE A 19 7.34 16.68 4.95
N ALA A 20 6.91 16.74 6.21
CA ALA A 20 7.17 15.71 7.20
C ALA A 20 6.15 15.80 8.35
N GLU A 21 5.93 14.67 9.02
CA GLU A 21 5.26 14.62 10.32
C GLU A 21 6.12 15.27 11.42
N SER A 22 7.46 15.16 11.30
CA SER A 22 8.43 15.77 12.22
C SER A 22 9.81 16.00 11.60
N ASP A 23 10.53 16.96 12.16
CA ASP A 23 11.94 17.27 11.86
C ASP A 23 12.96 16.43 12.66
N ARG A 24 12.52 15.66 13.66
CA ARG A 24 13.44 14.95 14.59
C ARG A 24 14.07 13.70 13.98
N ASN A 25 13.42 13.10 12.99
CA ASN A 25 13.90 11.89 12.33
C ASN A 25 13.50 11.87 10.84
N PRO A 26 14.22 12.63 9.98
CA PRO A 26 13.87 12.77 8.57
C PRO A 26 13.78 11.42 7.84
N GLY A 27 14.71 10.51 8.14
CA GLY A 27 14.77 9.18 7.53
C GLY A 27 13.60 8.26 7.87
N SER A 28 12.77 8.60 8.87
CA SER A 28 11.61 7.80 9.27
C SER A 28 10.26 8.44 8.98
N THR A 29 10.21 9.67 8.45
CA THR A 29 8.93 10.32 8.18
C THR A 29 8.25 9.77 6.93
N THR A 30 6.91 9.80 6.93
CA THR A 30 6.03 9.36 5.84
C THR A 30 4.98 10.44 5.55
N PRO A 31 5.38 11.57 4.93
CA PRO A 31 4.47 12.69 4.70
C PRO A 31 3.35 12.35 3.71
N PHE A 32 3.55 11.40 2.81
CA PHE A 32 2.54 10.99 1.84
C PHE A 32 1.40 10.23 2.51
N VAL A 33 0.20 10.78 2.45
CA VAL A 33 -1.05 10.19 2.97
C VAL A 33 -1.62 9.18 1.97
N GLY A 34 -1.55 9.51 0.69
CA GLY A 34 -2.06 8.70 -0.41
C GLY A 34 -2.50 9.57 -1.59
N SER A 35 -2.98 8.92 -2.64
CA SER A 35 -3.57 9.60 -3.81
C SER A 35 -4.91 8.99 -4.23
N VAL A 36 -5.72 9.81 -4.89
CA VAL A 36 -6.96 9.41 -5.56
C VAL A 36 -6.92 10.01 -6.95
N ASN A 37 -6.78 9.16 -7.98
CA ASN A 37 -6.42 9.61 -9.33
C ASN A 37 -5.18 10.51 -9.24
N ASN A 38 -5.14 11.64 -9.95
CA ASN A 38 -3.97 12.51 -10.02
C ASN A 38 -3.85 13.45 -8.80
N ASN A 39 -4.74 13.31 -7.81
CA ASN A 39 -4.71 14.12 -6.60
C ASN A 39 -3.92 13.42 -5.51
N ALA A 40 -2.79 13.99 -5.09
CA ALA A 40 -1.95 13.50 -4.01
C ALA A 40 -2.09 14.36 -2.76
N TYR A 41 -2.03 13.72 -1.59
CA TYR A 41 -2.18 14.37 -0.30
C TYR A 41 -0.95 14.14 0.58
N PHE A 42 -0.44 15.24 1.14
CA PHE A 42 0.76 15.24 1.96
C PHE A 42 0.54 15.97 3.29
N LEU A 43 1.19 15.46 4.33
CA LEU A 43 1.40 16.18 5.57
C LEU A 43 2.63 17.08 5.45
N ALA A 44 2.43 18.34 5.85
CA ALA A 44 3.50 19.31 5.98
C ALA A 44 3.52 19.88 7.39
N SER A 45 4.69 20.29 7.88
CA SER A 45 4.82 20.88 9.20
C SER A 45 5.88 21.97 9.27
N SER A 46 5.71 22.89 10.20
CA SER A 46 6.74 23.88 10.50
C SER A 46 7.84 23.20 11.34
N PRO A 47 9.12 23.46 11.07
CA PRO A 47 10.21 22.96 11.89
C PRO A 47 10.12 23.53 13.31
N GLY A 48 10.68 22.80 14.27
CA GLY A 48 10.68 23.19 15.68
C GLY A 48 9.54 22.58 16.50
N SER A 49 9.75 22.59 17.81
CA SER A 49 8.80 22.23 18.88
C SER A 49 9.06 23.25 20.01
N PRO A 50 8.04 23.77 20.71
CA PRO A 50 6.65 23.27 20.79
C PRO A 50 5.63 23.99 19.91
N ASP A 51 6.00 25.01 19.13
CA ASP A 51 5.05 25.80 18.33
C ASP A 51 4.81 25.21 16.93
N ARG A 52 4.92 23.88 16.80
CA ARG A 52 4.77 23.19 15.52
C ARG A 52 3.36 23.39 14.99
N GLN A 53 3.27 23.84 13.75
CA GLN A 53 2.03 23.85 12.97
C GLN A 53 2.09 22.73 11.94
N GLN A 54 0.95 22.13 11.67
CA GLN A 54 0.80 21.03 10.73
C GLN A 54 -0.31 21.36 9.74
N TRP A 55 -0.13 20.92 8.50
CA TRP A 55 -1.07 21.14 7.42
C TRP A 55 -1.27 19.88 6.60
N LEU A 56 -2.50 19.71 6.12
CA LEU A 56 -2.80 18.84 5.00
C LEU A 56 -2.69 19.66 3.71
N VAL A 57 -1.93 19.14 2.76
CA VAL A 57 -1.70 19.75 1.44
C VAL A 57 -2.21 18.80 0.37
N GLY A 58 -3.01 19.31 -0.56
CA GLY A 58 -3.42 18.61 -1.77
C GLY A 58 -2.66 19.16 -2.98
N LEU A 59 -2.15 18.28 -3.84
CA LEU A 59 -1.40 18.61 -5.06
C LEU A 59 -1.90 17.77 -6.23
N ASP A 60 -2.11 18.41 -7.38
CA ASP A 60 -2.31 17.75 -8.67
C ASP A 60 -0.94 17.30 -9.20
N VAL A 61 -0.75 16.00 -9.39
CA VAL A 61 0.55 15.44 -9.77
C VAL A 61 0.91 15.62 -11.23
N ASP A 62 -0.03 15.99 -12.09
CA ASP A 62 0.28 16.24 -13.51
C ASP A 62 0.92 17.64 -13.65
N THR A 63 0.46 18.59 -12.84
CA THR A 63 0.80 20.02 -12.96
C THR A 63 1.71 20.53 -11.84
N GLY A 64 1.71 19.88 -10.68
CA GLY A 64 2.35 20.38 -9.47
C GLY A 64 1.58 21.51 -8.78
N GLU A 65 0.38 21.85 -9.27
CA GLU A 65 -0.43 22.91 -8.68
C GLU A 65 -1.17 22.41 -7.44
N ARG A 66 -1.39 23.32 -6.48
CA ARG A 66 -2.18 22.98 -5.29
C ARG A 66 -3.66 22.76 -5.68
N LEU A 67 -4.27 21.75 -5.08
CA LEU A 67 -5.70 21.48 -5.23
C LEU A 67 -6.56 22.49 -4.47
N PHE A 68 -6.09 22.89 -3.29
CA PHE A 68 -6.77 23.83 -2.39
C PHE A 68 -5.75 24.56 -1.50
N HIS A 69 -6.21 25.56 -0.74
CA HIS A 69 -5.37 26.23 0.26
C HIS A 69 -5.02 25.27 1.40
N PRO A 70 -3.75 25.22 1.88
CA PRO A 70 -3.34 24.28 2.91
C PRO A 70 -4.25 24.29 4.14
N VAL A 71 -4.73 23.12 4.52
CA VAL A 71 -5.68 22.97 5.62
C VAL A 71 -4.89 22.83 6.90
N LYS A 72 -4.96 23.84 7.76
CA LYS A 72 -4.28 23.81 9.06
C LYS A 72 -4.94 22.77 9.97
N ILE A 73 -4.13 21.84 10.47
CA ILE A 73 -4.55 20.83 11.44
C ILE A 73 -3.97 21.22 12.80
N ASP A 74 -4.84 21.69 13.69
CA ASP A 74 -4.46 22.15 15.02
C ASP A 74 -4.34 20.96 16.00
N ALA A 75 -3.41 20.05 15.73
CA ALA A 75 -3.11 18.92 16.61
C ALA A 75 -2.18 19.28 17.79
N GLY A 76 -1.63 20.50 17.83
CA GLY A 76 -0.72 20.91 18.91
C GLY A 76 0.58 20.08 18.93
N GLN A 77 0.93 19.51 20.08
CA GLN A 77 2.09 18.61 20.22
C GLN A 77 1.72 17.13 20.00
N ASN A 78 0.48 16.85 19.62
CA ASN A 78 -0.03 15.49 19.55
C ASN A 78 0.50 14.74 18.34
N PHE A 79 0.45 13.41 18.42
CA PHE A 79 0.75 12.56 17.28
C PHE A 79 -0.39 12.69 16.26
N LEU A 80 -0.12 13.31 15.11
CA LEU A 80 -1.05 13.46 14.00
C LEU A 80 -0.82 12.35 12.98
N LYS A 81 -1.91 11.73 12.52
CA LYS A 81 -1.88 10.81 11.38
C LYS A 81 -3.09 11.04 10.49
N CYS A 82 -2.86 11.10 9.18
CA CYS A 82 -3.93 11.22 8.20
C CYS A 82 -4.06 9.95 7.35
N PHE A 83 -5.26 9.73 6.83
CA PHE A 83 -5.65 8.58 6.04
C PHE A 83 -6.59 9.05 4.92
N LEU A 84 -6.50 8.43 3.75
CA LEU A 84 -7.59 8.50 2.78
C LEU A 84 -8.82 7.80 3.35
N ASN A 85 -10.00 8.40 3.18
CA ASN A 85 -11.26 7.81 3.59
C ASN A 85 -12.28 7.88 2.45
N GLY A 86 -12.06 7.04 1.45
CA GLY A 86 -12.77 7.02 0.19
C GLY A 86 -12.28 8.10 -0.78
N PRO A 87 -12.95 8.24 -1.94
CA PRO A 87 -12.51 9.15 -2.99
C PRO A 87 -12.75 10.64 -2.67
N GLU A 88 -13.56 10.94 -1.65
CA GLU A 88 -14.06 12.29 -1.40
C GLU A 88 -13.48 12.93 -0.12
N THR A 89 -12.86 12.17 0.79
CA THR A 89 -12.43 12.73 2.07
C THR A 89 -11.06 12.23 2.53
N VAL A 90 -10.35 13.10 3.25
CA VAL A 90 -9.16 12.76 4.02
C VAL A 90 -9.49 12.86 5.50
N LEU A 91 -9.23 11.79 6.25
CA LEU A 91 -9.40 11.72 7.70
C LEU A 91 -8.06 11.99 8.37
N CYS A 92 -7.99 12.99 9.25
CA CYS A 92 -6.84 13.23 10.11
C CYS A 92 -7.23 13.01 11.57
N LEU A 93 -6.43 12.23 12.30
CA LEU A 93 -6.61 11.92 13.72
C LEU A 93 -5.42 12.44 14.52
N ALA A 94 -5.69 12.95 15.71
CA ALA A 94 -4.68 13.27 16.70
C ALA A 94 -5.09 12.75 18.08
N ASP A 95 -4.11 12.32 18.88
CA ASP A 95 -4.34 11.88 20.26
C ASP A 95 -3.86 12.95 21.23
N ASP A 96 -4.78 13.59 21.95
CA ASP A 96 -4.44 14.44 23.10
C ASP A 96 -4.33 13.59 24.37
N VAL A 97 -3.41 13.94 25.26
CA VAL A 97 -3.27 13.26 26.56
C VAL A 97 -3.71 14.23 27.64
N GLN A 98 -4.96 14.12 28.09
CA GLN A 98 -5.50 14.89 29.21
C GLN A 98 -5.69 13.99 30.43
N ASP A 99 -5.10 14.37 31.57
CA ASP A 99 -5.26 13.67 32.86
C ASP A 99 -5.02 12.14 32.82
N GLY A 100 -4.14 11.68 31.92
CA GLY A 100 -3.79 10.26 31.74
C GLY A 100 -4.74 9.46 30.84
N ASN A 101 -5.78 10.09 30.28
CA ASN A 101 -6.65 9.50 29.26
C ASN A 101 -6.30 10.09 27.89
N ALA A 102 -6.22 9.24 26.87
CA ALA A 102 -6.10 9.70 25.49
C ALA A 102 -7.48 10.14 24.99
N GLU A 103 -7.64 11.41 24.64
CA GLU A 103 -8.82 11.92 23.93
C GLU A 103 -8.49 12.07 22.44
N GLY A 104 -9.26 11.40 21.59
CA GLY A 104 -9.09 11.48 20.15
C GLY A 104 -9.72 12.76 19.61
N MET A 105 -9.00 13.48 18.76
CA MET A 105 -9.50 14.59 17.95
C MET A 105 -9.43 14.20 16.48
N ALA A 106 -10.45 14.60 15.72
CA ALA A 106 -10.53 14.27 14.31
C ALA A 106 -10.87 15.48 13.44
N TRP A 107 -10.31 15.48 12.24
CA TRP A 107 -10.65 16.36 11.14
C TRP A 107 -11.05 15.50 9.94
N VAL A 108 -12.23 15.77 9.38
CA VAL A 108 -12.63 15.21 8.09
C VAL A 108 -12.60 16.35 7.09
N VAL A 109 -11.75 16.22 6.08
CA VAL A 109 -11.48 17.25 5.08
C VAL A 109 -12.01 16.78 3.73
N ASP A 110 -12.77 17.64 3.05
CA ASP A 110 -13.15 17.42 1.65
C ASP A 110 -11.89 17.37 0.78
N ALA A 111 -11.71 16.28 0.06
CA ALA A 111 -10.49 16.01 -0.68
C ALA A 111 -10.34 16.91 -1.93
N LYS A 112 -11.41 17.57 -2.39
CA LYS A 112 -11.39 18.44 -3.58
C LYS A 112 -11.25 19.91 -3.20
N SER A 113 -12.00 20.39 -2.22
CA SER A 113 -12.02 21.81 -1.83
C SER A 113 -11.10 22.14 -0.65
N GLY A 114 -10.69 21.13 0.14
CA GLY A 114 -9.98 21.36 1.39
C GLY A 114 -10.88 21.86 2.53
N ASP A 115 -12.20 21.89 2.34
CA ASP A 115 -13.12 22.32 3.38
C ASP A 115 -13.14 21.32 4.55
N ILE A 116 -13.05 21.82 5.78
CA ILE A 116 -13.20 21.00 6.98
C ILE A 116 -14.69 20.70 7.16
N MET A 117 -15.08 19.47 6.84
CA MET A 117 -16.45 18.96 7.00
C MET A 117 -16.77 18.66 8.46
N PHE A 118 -15.77 18.20 9.21
CA PHE A 118 -15.88 17.93 10.64
C PHE A 118 -14.56 18.26 11.35
N ASN A 119 -14.67 18.85 12.54
CA ASN A 119 -13.58 19.04 13.49
C ASN A 119 -14.15 18.88 14.90
N GLY A 120 -13.69 17.87 15.63
CA GLY A 120 -14.12 17.65 17.01
C GLY A 120 -13.64 16.35 17.63
N PRO A 121 -14.11 16.04 18.85
CA PRO A 121 -13.78 14.81 19.55
C PRO A 121 -14.22 13.57 18.76
N SER A 122 -13.39 12.52 18.79
CA SER A 122 -13.67 11.22 18.21
C SER A 122 -13.25 10.10 19.17
N GLN A 123 -13.88 8.93 19.02
CA GLN A 123 -13.46 7.69 19.66
C GLN A 123 -12.32 7.00 18.91
N LEU A 124 -12.00 7.48 17.71
CA LEU A 124 -10.89 7.00 16.91
C LEU A 124 -9.60 7.71 17.32
N HIS A 125 -8.50 6.97 17.22
CA HIS A 125 -7.20 7.40 17.69
C HIS A 125 -6.16 7.30 16.58
N ALA A 126 -5.20 8.23 16.59
CA ALA A 126 -4.09 8.26 15.64
C ALA A 126 -3.10 7.11 15.90
N THR A 127 -2.92 6.79 17.18
CA THR A 127 -2.16 5.65 17.67
C THR A 127 -3.10 4.50 18.05
N PRO A 128 -2.66 3.23 17.97
CA PRO A 128 -3.46 2.11 18.45
C PRO A 128 -3.62 2.19 19.99
N VAL A 129 -4.77 2.68 20.46
CA VAL A 129 -5.09 2.74 21.90
C VAL A 129 -5.99 1.57 22.26
N SER A 130 -5.48 0.68 23.12
CA SER A 130 -6.02 -0.54 23.76
C SER A 130 -7.08 -1.41 23.03
N ASN A 131 -8.11 -0.84 22.44
CA ASN A 131 -9.25 -1.54 21.84
C ASN A 131 -9.62 -1.08 20.42
N ILE A 132 -9.08 0.03 19.91
CA ILE A 132 -9.40 0.53 18.57
C ILE A 132 -8.10 0.88 17.83
N ALA A 133 -7.97 0.44 16.58
CA ALA A 133 -6.90 0.82 15.68
C ALA A 133 -7.47 1.25 14.33
N VAL A 134 -7.00 2.38 13.79
CA VAL A 134 -7.37 2.82 12.44
C VAL A 134 -6.28 2.42 11.45
N GLN A 135 -6.69 1.82 10.34
CA GLN A 135 -5.83 1.42 9.23
C GLN A 135 -6.35 2.02 7.93
N GLN A 136 -5.44 2.41 7.03
CA GLN A 136 -5.81 2.68 5.64
C GLN A 136 -5.64 1.41 4.82
N VAL A 137 -6.69 1.05 4.09
CA VAL A 137 -6.74 -0.11 3.20
C VAL A 137 -7.16 0.41 1.83
N GLY A 138 -6.22 0.39 0.88
CA GLY A 138 -6.40 1.12 -0.37
C GLY A 138 -6.60 2.61 -0.09
N ILE A 139 -7.71 3.15 -0.59
CA ILE A 139 -8.10 4.56 -0.37
C ILE A 139 -9.08 4.76 0.79
N TYR A 140 -9.35 3.74 1.62
CA TYR A 140 -10.35 3.82 2.71
C TYR A 140 -9.73 3.67 4.09
N ALA A 141 -10.25 4.41 5.06
CA ALA A 141 -9.92 4.24 6.47
C ALA A 141 -10.91 3.25 7.10
N VAL A 142 -10.40 2.27 7.85
CA VAL A 142 -11.19 1.29 8.59
C VAL A 142 -10.77 1.29 10.05
N ALA A 143 -11.76 1.15 10.94
CA ALA A 143 -11.56 1.05 12.37
C ALA A 143 -11.68 -0.42 12.81
N GLU A 144 -10.58 -0.99 13.27
CA GLU A 144 -10.50 -2.32 13.88
C GLU A 144 -10.83 -2.20 15.36
N VAL A 145 -11.95 -2.76 15.79
CA VAL A 145 -12.33 -2.77 17.22
C VAL A 145 -12.14 -4.17 17.76
N ARG A 146 -11.21 -4.29 18.71
CA ARG A 146 -10.82 -5.54 19.33
C ARG A 146 -12.04 -6.29 19.87
N ASP A 147 -12.11 -7.58 19.56
CA ASP A 147 -13.16 -8.51 19.98
C ASP A 147 -14.58 -8.16 19.50
N LYS A 148 -14.75 -7.18 18.60
CA LYS A 148 -16.06 -6.81 18.02
C LYS A 148 -16.12 -7.02 16.52
N GLY A 149 -15.27 -6.34 15.77
CA GLY A 149 -15.36 -6.32 14.32
C GLY A 149 -14.54 -5.21 13.66
N VAL A 150 -14.70 -5.08 12.36
CA VAL A 150 -14.19 -3.96 11.57
C VAL A 150 -15.33 -3.02 11.21
N TYR A 151 -15.07 -1.72 11.25
CA TYR A 151 -16.03 -0.67 10.93
C TYR A 151 -15.50 0.27 9.85
N GLY A 152 -16.39 0.84 9.05
CA GLY A 152 -16.09 2.01 8.23
C GLY A 152 -16.02 3.27 9.08
N VAL A 153 -15.42 4.33 8.52
CA VAL A 153 -15.34 5.64 9.16
C VAL A 153 -16.20 6.67 8.43
N GLY A 154 -17.10 7.31 9.17
CA GLY A 154 -18.08 8.27 8.66
C GLY A 154 -17.58 9.72 8.56
N PRO A 155 -18.45 10.62 8.08
CA PRO A 155 -18.12 12.03 7.85
C PRO A 155 -17.88 12.85 9.13
N HIS A 156 -18.22 12.34 10.31
CA HIS A 156 -17.92 12.93 11.62
C HIS A 156 -16.88 12.09 12.40
N ALA A 157 -16.05 11.32 11.68
CA ALA A 157 -15.07 10.42 12.26
C ALA A 157 -15.67 9.41 13.28
N GLU A 158 -16.92 9.01 13.05
CA GLU A 158 -17.65 7.99 13.77
C GLU A 158 -17.54 6.63 13.07
N THR A 159 -17.71 5.53 13.81
CA THR A 159 -17.84 4.21 13.19
C THR A 159 -19.21 4.08 12.49
N THR A 160 -19.23 3.50 11.29
CA THR A 160 -20.45 3.41 10.46
C THR A 160 -20.87 1.96 10.19
N TRP A 161 -20.67 1.45 8.97
CA TRP A 161 -20.96 0.06 8.64
C TRP A 161 -20.09 -0.88 9.48
N PHE A 162 -20.56 -2.11 9.66
CA PHE A 162 -19.95 -3.08 10.58
C PHE A 162 -19.84 -4.45 9.93
N VAL A 163 -18.64 -5.03 10.02
CA VAL A 163 -18.35 -6.40 9.59
C VAL A 163 -18.18 -7.28 10.83
N PRO A 164 -19.17 -8.12 11.17
CA PRO A 164 -19.10 -8.97 12.35
C PRO A 164 -18.00 -10.03 12.21
N GLY A 165 -17.29 -10.28 13.31
CA GLY A 165 -16.29 -11.36 13.39
C GLY A 165 -14.95 -11.06 12.70
N ALA A 166 -14.85 -10.00 11.90
CA ALA A 166 -13.57 -9.54 11.34
C ALA A 166 -12.74 -8.85 12.44
N THR A 167 -11.57 -9.38 12.80
CA THR A 167 -10.78 -8.81 13.91
C THR A 167 -9.59 -7.97 13.50
N LYS A 168 -8.98 -8.32 12.37
CA LYS A 168 -7.76 -7.68 11.91
C LYS A 168 -7.73 -7.69 10.40
N VAL A 169 -7.77 -6.52 9.81
CA VAL A 169 -7.56 -6.35 8.38
C VAL A 169 -6.08 -6.55 8.11
N LYS A 170 -5.77 -7.25 7.02
CA LYS A 170 -4.39 -7.35 6.54
C LYS A 170 -4.22 -6.29 5.46
N PRO A 171 -3.67 -5.10 5.77
CA PRO A 171 -3.40 -4.10 4.74
C PRO A 171 -2.41 -4.70 3.75
N ALA A 172 -2.86 -4.83 2.51
CA ALA A 172 -2.05 -5.29 1.40
C ALA A 172 -1.10 -4.16 0.99
N LYS A 173 0.19 -4.48 0.83
CA LYS A 173 1.14 -3.58 0.17
C LYS A 173 0.95 -3.72 -1.33
N TRP A 174 0.24 -2.76 -1.91
CA TRP A 174 0.01 -2.71 -3.35
C TRP A 174 1.27 -2.18 -4.05
N PRO A 175 1.76 -2.85 -5.10
CA PRO A 175 2.77 -2.26 -5.96
C PRO A 175 2.24 -0.99 -6.58
N ALA A 176 3.13 -0.02 -6.80
CA ALA A 176 2.72 1.34 -7.13
C ALA A 176 2.05 1.49 -8.51
N ASP A 177 2.08 0.45 -9.35
CA ASP A 177 1.46 0.46 -10.69
C ASP A 177 -0.02 0.08 -10.68
N PHE A 178 -0.56 -0.33 -9.53
CA PHE A 178 -1.91 -0.88 -9.45
C PHE A 178 -2.79 -0.06 -8.51
N VAL A 179 -4.00 0.22 -8.97
CA VAL A 179 -5.04 0.82 -8.13
C VAL A 179 -5.52 -0.24 -7.13
N PRO A 180 -5.44 0.03 -5.80
CA PRO A 180 -5.95 -0.88 -4.79
C PRO A 180 -7.46 -1.13 -4.98
N PRO A 181 -7.92 -2.39 -5.03
CA PRO A 181 -9.34 -2.72 -5.06
C PRO A 181 -10.08 -2.25 -3.81
N ALA A 182 -11.38 -1.99 -3.97
CA ALA A 182 -12.27 -1.63 -2.86
C ALA A 182 -12.74 -2.85 -2.04
N LEU A 183 -11.90 -3.88 -1.93
CA LEU A 183 -12.14 -5.10 -1.17
C LEU A 183 -11.03 -5.29 -0.13
N ALA A 184 -11.41 -5.84 1.02
CA ALA A 184 -10.48 -6.15 2.10
C ALA A 184 -10.66 -7.59 2.58
N VAL A 185 -9.56 -8.12 3.13
CA VAL A 185 -9.50 -9.44 3.77
C VAL A 185 -9.13 -9.24 5.23
N ALA A 186 -9.96 -9.76 6.14
CA ALA A 186 -9.73 -9.73 7.57
C ALA A 186 -9.72 -11.14 8.18
N GLN A 187 -8.99 -11.31 9.28
CA GLN A 187 -9.05 -12.53 10.10
C GLN A 187 -10.43 -12.65 10.77
N ASN A 188 -10.94 -13.88 10.90
CA ASN A 188 -12.20 -14.16 11.58
C ASN A 188 -11.98 -14.63 13.03
N SER A 189 -12.54 -13.96 14.04
CA SER A 189 -12.44 -14.39 15.45
C SER A 189 -13.29 -15.60 15.83
N ALA A 190 -14.40 -15.82 15.14
CA ALA A 190 -15.36 -16.87 15.49
C ALA A 190 -14.89 -18.26 15.06
N MET A 191 -13.79 -18.35 14.31
CA MET A 191 -13.33 -19.56 13.65
C MET A 191 -11.82 -19.73 13.88
N SER A 192 -11.28 -20.94 13.63
CA SER A 192 -9.84 -21.22 13.79
C SER A 192 -8.98 -20.18 13.05
N SER A 193 -7.71 -20.01 13.46
CA SER A 193 -6.77 -18.97 13.02
C SER A 193 -6.55 -18.81 11.50
N ASN A 194 -7.12 -19.71 10.69
CA ASN A 194 -6.95 -19.81 9.25
C ASN A 194 -8.25 -19.50 8.49
N ARG A 195 -9.18 -18.72 9.06
CA ARG A 195 -10.39 -18.31 8.35
C ARG A 195 -10.44 -16.80 8.18
N VAL A 196 -10.94 -16.38 7.01
CA VAL A 196 -11.02 -14.96 6.64
C VAL A 196 -12.44 -14.52 6.34
N VAL A 197 -12.67 -13.23 6.49
CA VAL A 197 -13.85 -12.52 5.98
C VAL A 197 -13.39 -11.61 4.86
N ILE A 198 -14.07 -11.67 3.73
CA ILE A 198 -13.88 -10.76 2.60
C ILE A 198 -15.05 -9.77 2.61
N PHE A 199 -14.76 -8.49 2.46
CA PHE A 199 -15.80 -7.47 2.48
C PHE A 199 -15.44 -6.25 1.64
N SER A 200 -16.47 -5.54 1.20
CA SER A 200 -16.37 -4.25 0.52
C SER A 200 -15.96 -3.14 1.49
N LEU A 201 -14.95 -2.37 1.12
CA LEU A 201 -14.48 -1.19 1.88
C LEU A 201 -15.45 0.00 1.78
N ILE A 202 -16.39 -0.05 0.83
CA ILE A 202 -17.35 1.04 0.57
C ILE A 202 -18.48 1.01 1.60
N ASP A 203 -19.05 -0.17 1.83
CA ASP A 203 -20.30 -0.34 2.57
C ASP A 203 -20.26 -1.49 3.60
N GLY A 204 -19.12 -2.16 3.77
CA GLY A 204 -18.96 -3.27 4.70
C GLY A 204 -19.69 -4.54 4.26
N LYS A 205 -20.20 -4.62 3.03
CA LYS A 205 -20.89 -5.81 2.55
C LYS A 205 -19.92 -7.00 2.52
N VAL A 206 -20.25 -8.04 3.29
CA VAL A 206 -19.51 -9.30 3.29
C VAL A 206 -19.73 -10.02 1.97
N ILE A 207 -18.64 -10.39 1.32
CA ILE A 207 -18.65 -11.24 0.13
C ILE A 207 -18.61 -12.68 0.60
N THR A 208 -19.62 -13.46 0.22
CA THR A 208 -19.66 -14.91 0.46
C THR A 208 -19.25 -15.62 -0.83
N PRO A 209 -18.05 -16.21 -0.89
CA PRO A 209 -17.59 -16.94 -2.06
C PRO A 209 -18.56 -18.08 -2.41
N HIS A 210 -18.94 -18.18 -3.68
CA HIS A 210 -19.63 -19.35 -4.19
C HIS A 210 -18.62 -20.47 -4.44
N ILE A 211 -18.31 -21.23 -3.38
CA ILE A 211 -17.50 -22.45 -3.46
C ILE A 211 -18.45 -23.61 -3.81
N SER A 212 -18.02 -24.52 -4.69
CA SER A 212 -18.79 -25.73 -5.01
C SER A 212 -19.00 -26.58 -3.74
N GLY A 213 -20.26 -26.77 -3.32
CA GLY A 213 -20.63 -27.49 -2.09
C GLY A 213 -20.82 -26.60 -0.85
N GLU A 214 -20.63 -27.16 0.36
CA GLU A 214 -20.59 -26.41 1.63
C GLU A 214 -19.16 -25.97 2.00
N GLY A 215 -18.28 -25.80 1.02
CA GLY A 215 -16.86 -25.52 1.27
C GLY A 215 -16.65 -24.20 1.99
N ASN A 216 -15.61 -24.14 2.85
CA ASN A 216 -15.34 -22.97 3.69
C ASN A 216 -14.11 -22.19 3.21
N PRO A 217 -14.16 -20.84 3.17
CA PRO A 217 -13.01 -20.02 2.82
C PRO A 217 -11.97 -20.03 3.95
N LEU A 218 -10.70 -20.32 3.59
CA LEU A 218 -9.57 -20.34 4.52
C LEU A 218 -8.77 -19.03 4.41
N THR A 219 -8.12 -18.84 3.26
CA THR A 219 -7.38 -17.62 2.92
C THR A 219 -7.95 -17.01 1.65
N ALA A 220 -7.76 -15.70 1.48
CA ALA A 220 -8.10 -15.01 0.25
C ALA A 220 -6.99 -14.02 -0.12
N VAL A 221 -6.79 -13.86 -1.42
CA VAL A 221 -5.93 -12.84 -2.03
C VAL A 221 -6.81 -12.01 -2.95
N VAL A 222 -6.87 -10.71 -2.70
CA VAL A 222 -7.55 -9.73 -3.57
C VAL A 222 -6.53 -9.21 -4.57
N TYR A 223 -6.91 -9.10 -5.83
CA TYR A 223 -6.09 -8.54 -6.91
C TYR A 223 -6.94 -7.62 -7.81
N PRO A 224 -6.34 -6.82 -8.71
CA PRO A 224 -7.09 -5.93 -9.57
C PRO A 224 -8.07 -6.74 -10.43
N GLY A 225 -9.37 -6.44 -10.31
CA GLY A 225 -10.43 -7.11 -11.06
C GLY A 225 -10.99 -8.39 -10.43
N GLY A 226 -10.55 -8.83 -9.25
CA GLY A 226 -11.12 -10.00 -8.61
C GLY A 226 -10.42 -10.47 -7.32
N LEU A 227 -10.66 -11.72 -6.97
CA LEU A 227 -10.02 -12.37 -5.84
C LEU A 227 -9.87 -13.88 -6.06
N ALA A 228 -8.92 -14.47 -5.36
CA ALA A 228 -8.76 -15.92 -5.27
C ALA A 228 -8.97 -16.35 -3.81
N VAL A 229 -9.65 -17.47 -3.62
CA VAL A 229 -9.99 -18.02 -2.31
C VAL A 229 -9.52 -19.46 -2.23
N GLU A 230 -8.70 -19.74 -1.22
CA GLU A 230 -8.47 -21.11 -0.77
C GLU A 230 -9.74 -21.63 -0.12
N ALA A 231 -10.20 -22.79 -0.58
CA ALA A 231 -11.33 -23.45 0.03
C ALA A 231 -10.98 -24.90 0.38
N ALA A 232 -11.62 -25.38 1.44
CA ALA A 232 -11.72 -26.79 1.73
C ALA A 232 -13.15 -27.26 1.42
N THR A 233 -13.30 -28.27 0.57
CA THR A 233 -14.63 -28.83 0.23
C THR A 233 -15.28 -29.55 1.42
N ASP A 234 -14.49 -30.13 2.33
CA ASP A 234 -14.94 -30.65 3.63
C ASP A 234 -14.90 -29.53 4.69
N THR A 235 -16.05 -29.25 5.31
CA THR A 235 -16.21 -28.22 6.34
C THR A 235 -15.34 -28.42 7.58
N ASN A 236 -14.89 -29.65 7.85
CA ASN A 236 -14.01 -30.00 8.97
C ASN A 236 -12.53 -29.99 8.59
N SER A 237 -12.19 -29.91 7.30
CA SER A 237 -10.81 -29.79 6.85
C SER A 237 -10.31 -28.37 7.03
N SER A 238 -9.06 -28.24 7.46
CA SER A 238 -8.30 -26.98 7.45
C SER A 238 -7.21 -26.98 6.38
N ILE A 239 -7.23 -27.98 5.49
CA ILE A 239 -6.29 -28.14 4.39
C ILE A 239 -7.07 -27.77 3.12
N PRO A 240 -6.62 -26.75 2.36
CA PRO A 240 -7.25 -26.39 1.11
C PRO A 240 -7.07 -27.51 0.07
N ASP A 241 -8.14 -27.84 -0.64
CA ASP A 241 -8.14 -28.81 -1.73
C ASP A 241 -8.51 -28.19 -3.08
N THR A 242 -8.95 -26.92 -3.09
CA THR A 242 -9.20 -26.15 -4.30
C THR A 242 -8.93 -24.66 -4.08
N VAL A 243 -8.68 -23.95 -5.18
CA VAL A 243 -8.66 -22.50 -5.24
C VAL A 243 -9.73 -22.03 -6.20
N VAL A 244 -10.60 -21.14 -5.72
CA VAL A 244 -11.70 -20.55 -6.50
C VAL A 244 -11.34 -19.12 -6.89
N PHE A 245 -11.53 -18.78 -8.16
CA PHE A 245 -11.34 -17.44 -8.70
C PHE A 245 -12.70 -16.76 -8.87
N LEU A 246 -12.79 -15.53 -8.41
CA LEU A 246 -14.02 -14.76 -8.34
C LEU A 246 -13.77 -13.35 -8.89
N ASP A 247 -14.81 -12.75 -9.46
CA ASP A 247 -14.78 -11.31 -9.77
C ASP A 247 -14.87 -10.45 -8.49
N ASP A 248 -14.76 -9.15 -8.65
CA ASP A 248 -14.84 -8.16 -7.57
C ASP A 248 -16.19 -8.13 -6.83
N ALA A 249 -17.25 -8.66 -7.44
CA ALA A 249 -18.56 -8.84 -6.79
C ALA A 249 -18.69 -10.19 -6.05
N GLY A 250 -17.70 -11.08 -6.18
CA GLY A 250 -17.71 -12.42 -5.61
C GLY A 250 -18.43 -13.47 -6.45
N ASN A 251 -18.66 -13.20 -7.74
CA ASN A 251 -19.21 -14.19 -8.65
C ASN A 251 -18.11 -15.17 -9.10
N TYR A 252 -18.48 -16.44 -9.20
CA TYR A 252 -17.58 -17.51 -9.66
C TYR A 252 -17.09 -17.26 -11.09
N ILE A 253 -15.78 -17.38 -11.31
CA ILE A 253 -15.14 -17.36 -12.63
C ILE A 253 -14.64 -18.76 -12.99
N SER A 254 -13.81 -19.36 -12.14
CA SER A 254 -13.16 -20.66 -12.36
C SER A 254 -12.66 -21.27 -11.05
N GLU A 255 -12.23 -22.52 -11.07
CA GLU A 255 -11.57 -23.20 -9.95
C GLU A 255 -10.40 -24.06 -10.43
N THR A 256 -9.40 -24.25 -9.58
CA THR A 256 -8.31 -25.20 -9.84
C THR A 256 -8.63 -26.58 -9.28
N ASN A 257 -8.13 -27.60 -9.97
CA ASN A 257 -8.07 -28.98 -9.45
C ASN A 257 -6.77 -29.24 -8.66
N SER A 258 -6.02 -28.19 -8.32
CA SER A 258 -4.70 -28.27 -7.74
C SER A 258 -4.75 -27.85 -6.27
N SER A 259 -4.26 -28.74 -5.40
CA SER A 259 -4.07 -28.42 -3.98
C SER A 259 -2.84 -27.54 -3.79
N GLY A 260 -2.89 -26.60 -2.85
CA GLY A 260 -1.77 -25.75 -2.47
C GLY A 260 -2.22 -24.58 -1.61
N ASP A 261 -1.25 -23.77 -1.19
CA ASP A 261 -1.50 -22.56 -0.41
C ASP A 261 -1.39 -21.32 -1.32
N LEU A 262 -2.45 -20.51 -1.40
CA LEU A 262 -2.41 -19.16 -1.90
C LEU A 262 -1.40 -18.32 -1.11
N THR A 263 -0.52 -17.68 -1.85
CA THR A 263 0.54 -16.86 -1.25
C THR A 263 0.09 -15.40 -1.17
N LEU A 264 0.48 -14.72 -0.10
CA LEU A 264 0.39 -13.26 0.04
C LEU A 264 1.63 -12.54 -0.53
N LEU A 265 2.48 -13.24 -1.30
CA LEU A 265 3.72 -12.66 -1.84
C LEU A 265 3.45 -11.69 -2.99
N SER A 266 2.29 -11.80 -3.63
CA SER A 266 1.80 -10.83 -4.59
C SER A 266 0.34 -10.49 -4.29
N MET A 267 0.02 -9.20 -4.42
CA MET A 267 -1.35 -8.69 -4.36
C MET A 267 -1.88 -8.34 -5.75
N THR A 268 -1.10 -8.58 -6.81
CA THR A 268 -1.45 -8.19 -8.19
C THR A 268 -1.86 -9.37 -9.06
N LEU A 269 -1.30 -10.55 -8.78
CA LEU A 269 -1.69 -11.80 -9.42
C LEU A 269 -1.79 -12.90 -8.37
N PRO A 270 -2.82 -13.77 -8.47
CA PRO A 270 -2.96 -14.92 -7.59
C PRO A 270 -1.83 -15.93 -7.84
N MET A 271 -1.28 -16.46 -6.75
CA MET A 271 -0.16 -17.38 -6.76
C MET A 271 -0.45 -18.55 -5.83
N LEU A 272 -0.25 -19.77 -6.32
CA LEU A 272 -0.43 -20.99 -5.56
C LEU A 272 0.92 -21.65 -5.32
N LYS A 273 1.19 -22.02 -4.07
CA LYS A 273 2.32 -22.87 -3.70
C LYS A 273 1.88 -24.32 -3.68
N SER A 274 2.34 -25.09 -4.65
CA SER A 274 2.09 -26.53 -4.76
C SER A 274 3.44 -27.25 -4.74
N SER A 275 3.94 -27.56 -3.53
CA SER A 275 5.29 -28.11 -3.35
C SER A 275 5.60 -29.27 -4.32
N PRO A 276 6.69 -29.21 -5.12
CA PRO A 276 7.82 -28.30 -5.04
C PRO A 276 7.78 -27.14 -6.05
N SER A 277 6.62 -26.71 -6.54
CA SER A 277 6.47 -25.62 -7.51
C SER A 277 5.58 -24.49 -6.97
N TYR A 278 5.62 -23.36 -7.69
CA TYR A 278 4.66 -22.28 -7.54
C TYR A 278 4.03 -22.02 -8.89
N THR A 279 2.73 -21.83 -8.91
CA THR A 279 1.98 -21.48 -10.12
C THR A 279 1.44 -20.07 -9.98
N ILE A 280 1.69 -19.24 -10.99
CA ILE A 280 1.12 -17.90 -11.13
C ILE A 280 -0.08 -18.02 -12.06
N PHE A 281 -1.22 -17.47 -11.64
CA PHE A 281 -2.45 -17.48 -12.41
C PHE A 281 -2.82 -16.07 -12.85
N GLY A 282 -3.53 -15.97 -13.97
CA GLY A 282 -4.27 -14.78 -14.34
C GLY A 282 -5.49 -14.60 -13.43
N GLY A 283 -6.10 -13.41 -13.45
CA GLY A 283 -7.32 -13.16 -12.69
C GLY A 283 -8.53 -14.01 -13.11
N ASN A 284 -8.48 -14.64 -14.29
CA ASN A 284 -9.48 -15.62 -14.75
C ASN A 284 -9.18 -17.06 -14.32
N GLY A 285 -8.12 -17.29 -13.54
CA GLY A 285 -7.66 -18.62 -13.13
C GLY A 285 -6.91 -19.41 -14.21
N ALA A 286 -6.50 -18.78 -15.31
CA ALA A 286 -5.64 -19.42 -16.30
C ALA A 286 -4.19 -19.50 -15.80
N ASP A 287 -3.55 -20.65 -15.95
CA ASP A 287 -2.13 -20.85 -15.65
C ASP A 287 -1.27 -19.96 -16.56
N LEU A 288 -0.50 -19.05 -15.97
CA LEU A 288 0.42 -18.19 -16.71
C LEU A 288 1.85 -18.73 -16.68
N LEU A 289 2.29 -19.20 -15.51
CA LEU A 289 3.66 -19.65 -15.31
C LEU A 289 3.74 -20.64 -14.15
N GLU A 290 4.45 -21.75 -14.36
CA GLU A 290 4.87 -22.66 -13.29
C GLU A 290 6.37 -22.52 -13.05
N LEU A 291 6.74 -22.21 -11.81
CA LEU A 291 8.11 -22.03 -11.37
C LEU A 291 8.59 -23.26 -10.58
N PRO A 292 9.67 -23.94 -11.02
CA PRO A 292 10.18 -25.10 -10.32
C PRO A 292 10.97 -24.72 -9.05
N GLY A 293 10.91 -25.57 -8.02
CA GLY A 293 11.73 -25.49 -6.81
C GLY A 293 11.17 -24.58 -5.70
N ALA A 294 12.05 -24.00 -4.88
CA ALA A 294 11.62 -23.13 -3.77
C ALA A 294 10.82 -21.87 -4.20
N GLY A 295 10.73 -21.62 -5.52
CA GLY A 295 9.83 -20.66 -6.16
C GLY A 295 10.03 -19.20 -5.77
N LEU A 296 8.91 -18.45 -5.78
CA LEU A 296 8.87 -17.01 -5.55
C LEU A 296 9.33 -16.67 -4.13
N GLY A 297 10.37 -15.85 -4.02
CA GLY A 297 10.78 -15.27 -2.74
C GLY A 297 9.85 -14.11 -2.33
N PRO A 298 9.87 -13.71 -1.05
CA PRO A 298 9.05 -12.61 -0.51
C PRO A 298 9.30 -11.23 -1.14
N ASP A 299 10.35 -11.12 -1.94
CA ASP A 299 10.71 -9.88 -2.62
C ASP A 299 10.38 -9.92 -4.13
N SER A 300 9.76 -10.98 -4.63
CA SER A 300 9.48 -11.10 -6.08
C SER A 300 8.67 -9.91 -6.57
N VAL A 301 9.05 -9.35 -7.73
CA VAL A 301 8.42 -8.14 -8.27
C VAL A 301 7.73 -8.49 -9.58
N LEU A 302 6.47 -8.07 -9.71
CA LEU A 302 5.74 -8.08 -10.97
C LEU A 302 5.82 -6.67 -11.59
N ILE A 303 6.35 -6.56 -12.81
CA ILE A 303 6.40 -5.31 -13.57
C ILE A 303 5.85 -5.60 -14.97
N GLY A 304 4.66 -5.07 -15.29
CA GLY A 304 3.95 -5.37 -16.52
C GLY A 304 3.75 -6.89 -16.71
N HIS A 305 4.23 -7.43 -17.83
CA HIS A 305 4.15 -8.87 -18.15
C HIS A 305 5.34 -9.69 -17.65
N ARG A 306 6.22 -9.12 -16.81
CA ARG A 306 7.45 -9.77 -16.35
C ARG A 306 7.43 -9.97 -14.85
N VAL A 307 7.78 -11.16 -14.40
CA VAL A 307 8.03 -11.45 -12.99
C VAL A 307 9.53 -11.63 -12.75
N TYR A 308 10.04 -10.93 -11.75
CA TYR A 308 11.44 -11.00 -11.31
C TYR A 308 11.48 -11.77 -9.99
N VAL A 309 12.20 -12.88 -9.98
CA VAL A 309 12.21 -13.84 -8.88
C VAL A 309 13.61 -13.92 -8.27
N PRO A 310 13.75 -13.66 -6.97
CA PRO A 310 15.06 -13.58 -6.35
C PRO A 310 15.57 -14.98 -5.96
N GLU A 311 16.75 -15.37 -6.43
CA GLU A 311 17.37 -16.67 -6.13
C GLU A 311 17.66 -16.84 -4.64
N SER A 312 17.43 -18.02 -4.06
CA SER A 312 17.51 -18.24 -2.61
C SER A 312 18.90 -17.98 -1.99
N ASN A 313 19.97 -18.00 -2.79
CA ASN A 313 21.33 -17.89 -2.32
C ASN A 313 21.91 -16.49 -2.57
N TRP A 314 22.52 -15.93 -1.52
CA TRP A 314 23.35 -14.74 -1.64
C TRP A 314 24.77 -15.14 -2.09
N GLU A 315 25.30 -14.46 -3.10
CA GLU A 315 26.64 -14.67 -3.64
C GLU A 315 27.63 -13.62 -3.13
N GLY A 316 28.84 -14.07 -2.79
CA GLY A 316 29.99 -13.19 -2.53
C GLY A 316 29.97 -12.42 -1.19
N PRO A 317 31.07 -11.71 -0.88
CA PRO A 317 31.25 -11.02 0.41
C PRO A 317 30.30 -9.83 0.61
N VAL A 318 29.75 -9.27 -0.48
CA VAL A 318 28.81 -8.15 -0.47
C VAL A 318 27.34 -8.59 -0.52
N LYS A 319 27.05 -9.90 -0.41
CA LYS A 319 25.70 -10.49 -0.50
C LYS A 319 24.94 -9.96 -1.72
N VAL A 320 25.31 -10.42 -2.92
CA VAL A 320 24.53 -10.15 -4.15
C VAL A 320 23.52 -11.27 -4.35
N ARG A 321 22.26 -10.94 -4.57
CA ARG A 321 21.20 -11.91 -4.94
C ARG A 321 20.90 -11.74 -6.42
N ARG A 322 20.88 -12.83 -7.17
CA ARG A 322 20.45 -12.83 -8.58
C ARG A 322 18.94 -12.87 -8.66
N TRP A 323 18.40 -12.30 -9.72
CA TRP A 323 16.96 -12.21 -9.98
C TRP A 323 16.68 -12.79 -11.35
N ARG A 324 15.95 -13.90 -11.39
CA ARG A 324 15.53 -14.56 -12.63
C ARG A 324 14.30 -13.86 -13.16
N GLN A 325 14.31 -13.50 -14.44
CA GLN A 325 13.18 -12.89 -15.11
C GLN A 325 12.35 -13.96 -15.83
N PHE A 326 11.03 -13.84 -15.78
CA PHE A 326 10.13 -14.66 -16.60
C PHE A 326 9.06 -13.80 -17.24
N ASP A 327 8.70 -14.15 -18.47
CA ASP A 327 7.64 -13.50 -19.24
C ASP A 327 6.32 -14.27 -19.05
N LEU A 328 5.31 -13.60 -18.52
CA LEU A 328 3.98 -14.19 -18.24
C LEU A 328 3.14 -14.45 -19.49
N THR A 329 3.52 -13.87 -20.63
CA THR A 329 2.81 -14.07 -21.90
C THR A 329 3.27 -15.35 -22.60
N THR A 330 4.56 -15.65 -22.51
CA THR A 330 5.21 -16.78 -23.20
C THR A 330 5.57 -17.93 -22.26
N GLY A 331 5.61 -17.68 -20.95
CA GLY A 331 6.14 -18.60 -19.94
C GLY A 331 7.68 -18.74 -19.98
N GLY A 332 8.36 -17.98 -20.85
CA GLY A 332 9.80 -18.09 -21.09
C GLY A 332 10.63 -17.41 -20.02
N GLU A 333 11.78 -18.00 -19.69
CA GLU A 333 12.80 -17.37 -18.85
C GLU A 333 13.62 -16.35 -19.67
N GLY A 334 13.82 -15.16 -19.10
CA GLY A 334 14.59 -14.06 -19.67
C GLY A 334 15.99 -13.92 -19.07
N ASN A 335 16.50 -12.69 -19.05
CA ASN A 335 17.82 -12.39 -18.50
C ASN A 335 17.82 -12.49 -16.96
N THR A 336 18.98 -12.77 -16.38
CA THR A 336 19.16 -12.76 -14.92
C THR A 336 19.74 -11.43 -14.47
N CYS A 337 19.02 -10.69 -13.64
CA CYS A 337 19.47 -9.42 -13.09
C CYS A 337 20.35 -9.62 -11.84
N ARG A 338 21.39 -8.80 -11.68
CA ARG A 338 22.29 -8.84 -10.51
C ARG A 338 22.00 -7.78 -9.46
N SER A 339 21.32 -6.69 -9.83
CA SER A 339 20.97 -5.65 -8.87
C SER A 339 19.84 -6.11 -7.96
N ASN A 340 19.79 -5.59 -6.74
CA ASN A 340 18.71 -5.88 -5.81
C ASN A 340 17.42 -5.19 -6.27
N MET A 341 16.41 -5.97 -6.66
CA MET A 341 15.13 -5.43 -7.17
C MET A 341 14.02 -5.36 -6.10
N SER A 342 14.32 -5.67 -4.83
CA SER A 342 13.31 -5.82 -3.76
C SER A 342 12.47 -4.56 -3.45
N HIS A 343 12.98 -3.36 -3.72
CA HIS A 343 12.27 -2.10 -3.42
C HIS A 343 11.91 -1.37 -4.71
N TYR A 344 11.04 -2.01 -5.49
CA TYR A 344 10.45 -1.43 -6.69
C TYR A 344 9.65 -0.16 -6.37
N VAL A 345 9.80 0.87 -7.21
CA VAL A 345 9.14 2.18 -7.07
C VAL A 345 8.18 2.45 -8.23
N ALA A 346 8.68 2.42 -9.48
CA ALA A 346 7.96 2.84 -10.68
C ALA A 346 8.54 2.22 -11.95
N ASN A 347 7.80 2.24 -13.06
CA ASN A 347 8.30 1.85 -14.37
C ASN A 347 7.58 2.56 -15.53
N ASP A 348 8.21 2.60 -16.70
CA ASP A 348 7.60 3.08 -17.96
C ASP A 348 7.36 1.92 -18.97
N GLY A 349 7.45 0.67 -18.52
CA GLY A 349 7.39 -0.55 -19.34
C GLY A 349 8.74 -1.04 -19.88
N HIS A 350 9.75 -0.16 -19.94
CA HIS A 350 11.10 -0.47 -20.43
C HIS A 350 12.16 -0.30 -19.34
N VAL A 351 12.02 0.70 -18.50
CA VAL A 351 12.90 1.07 -17.41
C VAL A 351 12.14 0.96 -16.10
N GLY A 352 12.74 0.29 -15.11
CA GLY A 352 12.24 0.24 -13.74
C GLY A 352 13.11 1.07 -12.81
N VAL A 353 12.47 1.73 -11.84
CA VAL A 353 13.11 2.51 -10.78
C VAL A 353 12.97 1.75 -9.46
N PHE A 354 14.07 1.70 -8.71
CA PHE A 354 14.20 0.93 -7.48
C PHE A 354 15.00 1.71 -6.44
N GLU A 355 14.75 1.41 -5.17
CA GLU A 355 15.57 1.87 -4.04
C GLU A 355 16.39 0.71 -3.43
N THR A 356 17.47 1.03 -2.74
CA THR A 356 18.12 0.10 -1.82
C THR A 356 17.68 0.38 -0.38
N GLY A 357 17.92 -0.58 0.52
CA GLY A 357 17.61 -0.37 1.93
C GLY A 357 18.41 0.80 2.48
N ARG A 358 17.76 1.69 3.26
CA ARG A 358 18.43 2.88 3.84
C ARG A 358 19.67 2.54 4.67
N ASN A 359 19.69 1.35 5.27
CA ASN A 359 20.79 0.87 6.11
C ASN A 359 21.74 -0.09 5.39
N ASP A 360 21.69 -0.17 4.06
CA ASP A 360 22.55 -1.07 3.30
C ASP A 360 24.02 -0.64 3.39
N ALA A 361 24.92 -1.61 3.55
CA ALA A 361 26.35 -1.38 3.79
C ALA A 361 27.08 -0.68 2.63
N VAL A 362 26.49 -0.66 1.44
CA VAL A 362 27.03 0.00 0.23
C VAL A 362 26.48 1.43 0.09
N GLY A 363 25.62 1.87 1.02
CA GLY A 363 24.91 3.14 0.99
C GLY A 363 23.51 3.00 0.37
N ALA A 364 22.58 3.86 0.80
CA ALA A 364 21.26 3.96 0.22
C ALA A 364 21.35 4.62 -1.16
N THR A 365 20.61 4.11 -2.13
CA THR A 365 20.60 4.63 -3.50
C THR A 365 19.24 4.43 -4.14
N SER A 366 18.85 5.39 -4.97
CA SER A 366 17.80 5.23 -5.97
C SER A 366 18.46 4.93 -7.32
N PHE A 367 17.95 3.98 -8.09
CA PHE A 367 18.55 3.63 -9.37
C PHE A 367 17.52 3.22 -10.41
N ALA A 368 17.83 3.46 -11.68
CA ALA A 368 17.08 2.91 -12.80
C ALA A 368 17.78 1.73 -13.44
N MET A 369 16.98 0.82 -13.98
CA MET A 369 17.42 -0.37 -14.67
C MET A 369 16.61 -0.57 -15.94
N ASP A 370 17.29 -0.93 -17.03
CA ASP A 370 16.63 -1.48 -18.22
C ASP A 370 16.07 -2.87 -17.88
N LEU A 371 14.75 -3.02 -18.01
CA LEU A 371 14.01 -4.22 -17.61
C LEU A 371 14.25 -5.41 -18.54
N ALA A 372 14.77 -5.20 -19.75
CA ALA A 372 15.08 -6.26 -20.71
C ALA A 372 16.53 -6.75 -20.56
N THR A 373 17.48 -5.84 -20.35
CA THR A 373 18.92 -6.18 -20.29
C THR A 373 19.44 -6.36 -18.86
N CYS A 374 18.69 -5.89 -17.86
CA CYS A 374 19.11 -5.78 -16.46
C CYS A 374 20.30 -4.83 -16.23
N GLU A 375 20.63 -3.96 -17.18
CA GLU A 375 21.70 -2.98 -17.01
C GLU A 375 21.23 -1.79 -16.19
N LYS A 376 22.05 -1.35 -15.22
CA LYS A 376 21.81 -0.10 -14.49
C LYS A 376 22.06 1.07 -15.43
N LEU A 377 21.07 1.94 -15.57
CA LEU A 377 21.14 3.12 -16.43
C LEU A 377 21.71 4.32 -15.67
N TRP A 378 21.26 4.52 -14.43
CA TRP A 378 21.77 5.56 -13.54
C TRP A 378 21.62 5.16 -12.07
N THR A 379 22.31 5.86 -11.18
CA THR A 379 22.21 5.68 -9.73
C THR A 379 22.41 7.03 -9.05
N ILE A 380 21.55 7.33 -8.09
CA ILE A 380 21.59 8.54 -7.26
C ILE A 380 21.83 8.09 -5.82
N PRO A 381 22.93 8.54 -5.17
CA PRO A 381 23.14 8.32 -3.75
C PRO A 381 22.06 9.01 -2.92
N VAL A 382 21.54 8.31 -1.92
CA VAL A 382 20.56 8.85 -0.97
C VAL A 382 21.21 8.90 0.40
N ASN A 383 21.09 10.03 1.09
CA ASN A 383 21.50 10.11 2.48
C ASN A 383 20.44 9.40 3.36
N PRO A 384 20.77 8.35 4.13
CA PRO A 384 19.81 7.65 4.97
C PRO A 384 19.07 8.56 5.96
N ASP A 385 19.74 9.63 6.41
CA ASP A 385 19.24 10.59 7.39
C ASP A 385 18.52 11.80 6.75
N SER A 386 18.24 11.76 5.44
CA SER A 386 17.51 12.81 4.71
C SER A 386 15.99 12.56 4.64
N PHE A 387 15.26 13.60 4.22
CA PHE A 387 13.84 13.50 3.89
C PHE A 387 13.57 12.83 2.55
N HIS A 388 14.59 12.59 1.70
CA HIS A 388 14.38 12.13 0.33
C HIS A 388 13.50 10.88 0.27
N ARG A 389 12.50 10.89 -0.62
CA ARG A 389 11.59 9.78 -0.90
C ARG A 389 11.18 9.84 -2.36
N LEU A 390 10.94 8.66 -2.94
CA LEU A 390 10.32 8.53 -4.26
C LEU A 390 8.96 7.84 -4.13
N TRP A 391 7.99 8.36 -4.86
CA TRP A 391 6.67 7.76 -5.01
C TRP A 391 6.29 7.72 -6.47
N HIS A 392 5.70 6.60 -6.89
CA HIS A 392 4.93 6.56 -8.13
C HIS A 392 3.49 6.93 -7.81
N ILE A 393 3.01 8.02 -8.41
CA ILE A 393 1.66 8.55 -8.19
C ILE A 393 1.02 8.76 -9.56
N SER A 394 0.05 7.92 -9.88
CA SER A 394 -0.81 8.06 -11.07
C SER A 394 -0.07 8.19 -12.41
N GLY A 395 1.10 7.53 -12.53
CA GLY A 395 1.93 7.54 -13.73
C GLY A 395 3.18 8.39 -13.59
N ASP A 396 3.21 9.32 -12.64
CA ASP A 396 4.34 10.21 -12.41
C ASP A 396 5.26 9.70 -11.29
N LEU A 397 6.55 9.98 -11.43
CA LEU A 397 7.55 9.74 -10.40
C LEU A 397 7.80 11.04 -9.63
N VAL A 398 7.25 11.11 -8.42
CA VAL A 398 7.35 12.27 -7.53
C VAL A 398 8.45 12.03 -6.50
N GLU A 399 9.35 13.01 -6.36
CA GLU A 399 10.43 13.00 -5.38
C GLU A 399 10.22 14.09 -4.33
N LEU A 400 10.56 13.78 -3.08
CA LEU A 400 10.79 14.75 -2.01
C LEU A 400 12.29 15.07 -1.92
N SER A 401 12.64 16.35 -1.84
CA SER A 401 14.02 16.80 -1.67
C SER A 401 14.68 16.27 -0.38
N ASP A 402 16.02 16.20 -0.36
CA ASP A 402 16.80 15.77 0.81
C ASP A 402 16.51 16.59 2.08
N ASP A 403 16.24 17.89 1.91
CA ASP A 403 15.92 18.84 2.99
C ASP A 403 14.43 18.89 3.33
N GLY A 404 13.58 18.18 2.57
CA GLY A 404 12.16 18.04 2.80
C GLY A 404 11.33 19.26 2.44
N THR A 405 11.88 20.26 1.74
CA THR A 405 11.20 21.55 1.47
C THR A 405 10.48 21.61 0.12
N GLU A 406 10.71 20.63 -0.75
CA GLU A 406 10.29 20.66 -2.15
C GLU A 406 9.82 19.28 -2.63
N LEU A 407 8.73 19.29 -3.39
CA LEU A 407 8.28 18.16 -4.19
C LEU A 407 8.56 18.45 -5.67
N HIS A 408 8.98 17.44 -6.42
CA HIS A 408 9.16 17.59 -7.87
C HIS A 408 8.81 16.31 -8.62
N SER A 409 8.26 16.47 -9.83
CA SER A 409 8.12 15.36 -10.77
C SER A 409 9.40 15.19 -11.56
N LEU A 410 9.89 13.94 -11.62
CA LEU A 410 11.05 13.55 -12.41
C LEU A 410 10.70 13.23 -13.86
N VAL A 411 9.41 13.20 -14.20
CA VAL A 411 8.89 12.96 -15.54
C VAL A 411 8.18 14.22 -16.04
N ALA A 412 8.25 14.51 -17.33
CA ALA A 412 7.37 15.53 -17.90
C ALA A 412 6.02 14.89 -18.18
N SER A 413 4.95 15.46 -17.64
CA SER A 413 3.59 15.14 -18.04
C SER A 413 3.42 15.40 -19.54
N GLU A 414 2.90 14.40 -20.27
CA GLU A 414 2.61 14.50 -21.72
C GLU A 414 1.29 15.19 -22.04
#